data_AF-A0A419JGC5-F1
#
_entry.id   AF-A0A419JGC5-F1
#
_cell.length_a   1.000
_cell.length_b   1.000
_cell.length_c   1.000
_cell.angle_alpha   90.00
_cell.angle_beta   90.00
_cell.angle_gamma   90.00
#
_symmetry.space_group_name_H-M   'P 1'
#
loop_
_entity.id
_entity.type
_entity.pdbx_description
1 polymer ?
#
loop_
_entity_poly.entity_id
_entity_poly.type
_entity_poly.pdbx_seq_one_letter_code
_entity_poly.pdbx_strand_id
1 'polypeptide(L)'
;MSNKIKVIITRHAVERLFERRPTWYRKISGEIVANIIVNVIRSGKCLERKKRRGDDEEVSMRFSTSKYTICCTKVNDDTLIVTTIMNTKGMTEEYKMAIKLYSIESPYRGVTFIVSNPAKEIERWMREWAQRDMEKQAVLER
;
A
#
# COMPACT_ATOMS: atom_id res chain seq x y z
N MET A 1 -15.95 -2.02 15.91
CA MET A 1 -14.97 -2.36 14.86
C MET A 1 -14.73 -3.85 14.91
N SER A 2 -14.71 -4.53 13.76
CA SER A 2 -14.27 -5.92 13.70
C SER A 2 -12.84 -6.04 14.23
N ASN A 3 -12.56 -7.05 15.06
CA ASN A 3 -11.22 -7.31 15.56
C ASN A 3 -10.28 -7.88 14.47
N LYS A 4 -10.80 -8.03 13.25
CA LYS A 4 -10.11 -8.53 12.08
C LYS A 4 -10.36 -7.61 10.88
N ILE A 5 -9.31 -7.30 10.13
CA ILE A 5 -9.37 -6.57 8.86
C ILE A 5 -8.79 -7.45 7.76
N LYS A 6 -9.58 -7.67 6.71
CA LYS A 6 -9.17 -8.26 5.45
C LYS A 6 -8.45 -7.20 4.61
N VAL A 7 -7.25 -7.53 4.14
CA VAL A 7 -6.46 -6.68 3.24
C VAL A 7 -6.32 -7.37 1.90
N ILE A 8 -6.74 -6.68 0.84
CA ILE A 8 -6.57 -7.10 -0.54
C ILE A 8 -5.53 -6.20 -1.17
N ILE A 9 -4.45 -6.77 -1.69
CA ILE A 9 -3.33 -6.07 -2.29
C ILE A 9 -3.48 -6.16 -3.81
N THR A 10 -3.46 -5.00 -4.48
CA THR A 10 -3.46 -4.97 -5.94
C THR A 10 -2.05 -5.21 -6.48
N ARG A 11 -1.97 -5.80 -7.69
CA ARG A 11 -0.72 -5.89 -8.46
C ARG A 11 -0.01 -4.54 -8.57
N HIS A 12 -0.75 -3.48 -8.89
CA HIS A 12 -0.20 -2.14 -9.03
C HIS A 12 0.48 -1.66 -7.74
N ALA A 13 -0.10 -1.89 -6.56
CA ALA A 13 0.53 -1.55 -5.30
C ALA A 13 1.87 -2.27 -5.09
N VAL A 14 1.95 -3.56 -5.45
CA VAL A 14 3.20 -4.34 -5.38
C VAL A 14 4.24 -3.75 -6.32
N GLU A 15 3.91 -3.50 -7.58
CA GLU A 15 4.84 -2.91 -8.56
C GLU A 15 5.38 -1.56 -8.07
N ARG A 16 4.52 -0.70 -7.51
CA ARG A 16 4.93 0.59 -6.95
C ARG A 16 5.86 0.44 -5.74
N LEU A 17 5.69 -0.58 -4.90
CA LEU A 17 6.64 -0.83 -3.81
C LEU A 17 8.03 -1.18 -4.33
N PHE A 18 8.11 -1.91 -5.44
CA PHE A 18 9.35 -2.43 -6.03
C PHE A 18 10.14 -1.37 -6.79
N GLU A 19 9.45 -0.53 -7.56
CA GLU A 19 10.06 0.65 -8.21
C GLU A 19 10.79 1.56 -7.21
N ARG A 20 10.40 1.50 -5.93
CA ARG A 20 10.98 2.28 -4.84
C ARG A 20 12.05 1.55 -4.04
N ARG A 21 12.31 0.27 -4.32
CA ARG A 21 13.33 -0.56 -3.66
C ARG A 21 14.26 -1.23 -4.69
N PRO A 22 15.08 -0.46 -5.42
CA PRO A 22 15.82 -0.98 -6.57
C PRO A 22 16.89 -2.05 -6.27
N THR A 23 17.26 -2.37 -5.02
CA THR A 23 18.54 -3.10 -4.77
C THR A 23 18.51 -4.34 -3.87
N TRP A 24 17.39 -4.84 -3.32
CA TRP A 24 17.44 -5.83 -2.21
C TRP A 24 16.84 -7.24 -2.48
N TYR A 25 16.84 -7.74 -3.72
CA TYR A 25 15.99 -8.88 -4.09
C TYR A 25 16.66 -10.23 -4.33
N ARG A 26 17.51 -10.71 -3.40
CA ARG A 26 17.78 -12.17 -3.33
C ARG A 26 16.86 -12.94 -2.38
N LYS A 27 16.10 -12.26 -1.49
CA LYS A 27 15.35 -12.95 -0.41
C LYS A 27 13.96 -12.41 -0.06
N ILE A 28 13.36 -11.51 -0.85
CA ILE A 28 12.04 -10.98 -0.49
C ILE A 28 10.96 -11.93 -1.04
N SER A 29 10.08 -12.40 -0.14
CA SER A 29 8.92 -13.26 -0.43
C SER A 29 7.62 -12.45 -0.44
N GLY A 30 6.54 -13.08 -0.91
CA GLY A 30 5.21 -12.46 -0.90
C GLY A 30 4.72 -12.14 0.51
N GLU A 31 5.10 -12.94 1.49
CA GLU A 31 4.83 -12.71 2.91
C GLU A 31 5.52 -11.44 3.43
N ILE A 32 6.76 -11.20 3.02
CA ILE A 32 7.50 -9.99 3.43
C ILE A 32 6.81 -8.74 2.87
N VAL A 33 6.37 -8.78 1.61
CA VAL A 33 5.61 -7.68 0.99
C VAL A 33 4.30 -7.43 1.73
N ALA A 34 3.53 -8.49 1.99
CA ALA A 34 2.30 -8.43 2.77
C ALA A 34 2.53 -7.83 4.16
N ASN A 35 3.59 -8.25 4.86
CA ASN A 35 3.96 -7.74 6.18
C ASN A 35 4.37 -6.27 6.16
N ILE A 36 5.12 -5.82 5.14
CA ILE A 36 5.46 -4.39 4.98
C ILE A 36 4.18 -3.56 4.86
N ILE A 37 3.25 -4.00 4.01
CA ILE A 37 1.99 -3.30 3.76
C ILE A 37 1.16 -3.22 5.04
N VAL A 38 0.95 -4.36 5.69
CA VAL A 38 0.19 -4.45 6.94
C VAL A 38 0.81 -3.60 8.04
N ASN A 39 2.14 -3.61 8.19
CA ASN A 39 2.81 -2.80 9.21
C ASN A 39 2.63 -1.30 8.98
N VAL A 40 2.70 -0.84 7.73
CA VAL A 40 2.43 0.57 7.41
C VAL A 40 0.96 0.92 7.68
N ILE A 41 0.01 0.05 7.36
CA ILE A 41 -1.41 0.27 7.70
C ILE A 41 -1.60 0.30 9.24
N ARG A 42 -0.93 -0.58 9.98
CA ARG A 42 -1.03 -0.70 11.44
C ARG A 42 -0.45 0.50 12.18
N SER A 43 0.70 1.01 11.77
CA SER A 43 1.45 2.03 12.52
C SER A 43 1.51 3.40 11.85
N GLY A 44 0.99 3.53 10.63
CA GLY A 44 1.01 4.78 9.88
C GLY A 44 -0.02 5.78 10.40
N LYS A 45 0.26 7.07 10.22
CA LYS A 45 -0.73 8.14 10.37
C LYS A 45 -1.82 7.98 9.32
N CYS A 46 -3.07 7.94 9.76
CA CYS A 46 -4.23 7.70 8.93
C CYS A 46 -4.89 9.03 8.55
N LEU A 47 -5.10 9.23 7.25
CA LEU A 47 -5.92 10.29 6.69
C LEU A 47 -7.07 9.66 5.91
N GLU A 48 -8.30 9.88 6.38
CA GLU A 48 -9.52 9.43 5.70
C GLU A 48 -10.11 10.55 4.84
N ARG A 49 -10.53 10.20 3.63
CA ARG A 49 -11.24 11.10 2.73
C ARG A 49 -12.45 10.39 2.16
N LYS A 50 -13.62 10.95 2.46
CA LYS A 50 -14.90 10.51 1.92
C LYS A 50 -15.15 11.23 0.60
N LYS A 51 -15.43 10.48 -0.46
CA LYS A 51 -15.83 11.01 -1.75
C LYS A 51 -17.21 10.47 -2.07
N ARG A 52 -18.20 11.35 -2.09
CA ARG A 52 -19.54 11.02 -2.57
C ARG A 52 -19.53 11.02 -4.10
N ARG A 53 -20.07 9.98 -4.72
CA ARG A 53 -20.24 9.90 -6.17
C ARG A 53 -21.64 9.38 -6.46
N GLY A 54 -22.61 10.29 -6.55
CA GLY A 54 -24.03 9.92 -6.58
C GLY A 54 -24.47 9.42 -5.20
N ASP A 55 -25.18 8.29 -5.18
CA ASP A 55 -25.65 7.62 -3.95
C ASP A 55 -24.58 6.75 -3.27
N ASP A 56 -23.46 6.49 -3.96
CA ASP A 56 -22.35 5.70 -3.41
C ASP A 56 -21.32 6.59 -2.69
N GLU A 57 -20.99 6.23 -1.45
CA GLU A 57 -19.90 6.84 -0.67
C GLU A 57 -18.63 5.97 -0.77
N GLU A 58 -17.62 6.47 -1.49
CA GLU A 58 -16.30 5.84 -1.52
C GLU A 58 -15.42 6.44 -0.42
N VAL A 59 -14.91 5.58 0.47
CA VAL A 59 -14.00 5.99 1.55
C VAL A 59 -12.56 5.63 1.17
N SER A 60 -11.76 6.65 0.88
CA SER A 60 -10.32 6.49 0.66
C SER A 60 -9.57 6.70 1.98
N MET A 61 -8.72 5.76 2.35
CA MET A 61 -7.87 5.85 3.54
C MET A 61 -6.40 5.85 3.12
N ARG A 62 -5.60 6.75 3.69
CA ARG A 62 -4.16 6.81 3.44
C ARG A 62 -3.39 6.61 4.72
N PHE A 63 -2.50 5.63 4.74
CA PHE A 63 -1.64 5.31 5.88
C PHE A 63 -0.21 5.73 5.56
N SER A 64 0.32 6.68 6.33
CA SER A 64 1.61 7.31 6.04
C SER A 64 2.61 7.08 7.17
N THR A 65 3.78 6.58 6.78
CA THR A 65 5.00 6.54 7.59
C THR A 65 6.01 7.55 7.02
N SER A 66 7.22 7.64 7.59
CA SER A 66 8.28 8.48 7.00
C SER A 66 8.77 7.99 5.63
N LYS A 67 8.54 6.71 5.30
CA LYS A 67 9.03 6.06 4.06
C LYS A 67 7.92 5.91 3.02
N TYR A 68 6.77 5.36 3.42
CA TYR A 68 5.72 4.98 2.51
C TYR A 68 4.36 5.52 2.94
N THR A 69 3.59 5.93 1.93
CA THR A 69 2.16 6.22 2.02
C THR A 69 1.42 5.13 1.25
N ILE A 70 0.60 4.36 1.95
CA ILE A 70 -0.26 3.33 1.37
C ILE A 70 -1.65 3.92 1.19
N CYS A 71 -2.15 3.88 -0.04
CA CYS A 71 -3.52 4.26 -0.36
C CYS A 71 -4.40 3.01 -0.35
N CYS A 72 -5.51 3.11 0.37
CA CYS A 72 -6.52 2.09 0.46
C CYS A 72 -7.88 2.66 0.06
N THR A 73 -8.71 1.80 -0.52
CA THR A 73 -10.17 2.00 -0.61
C THR A 73 -10.81 1.09 0.42
N LYS A 74 -11.61 1.66 1.32
CA LYS A 74 -12.40 0.91 2.30
C LYS A 74 -13.71 0.51 1.62
N VAL A 75 -13.90 -0.81 1.43
CA VAL A 75 -15.08 -1.36 0.73
C VAL A 75 -16.24 -1.53 1.70
N ASN A 76 -15.93 -1.89 2.94
CA ASN A 76 -16.87 -2.08 4.05
C ASN A 76 -16.07 -1.95 5.36
N ASP A 77 -16.68 -2.26 6.51
CA ASP A 77 -16.03 -2.11 7.81
C ASP A 77 -14.85 -3.05 8.09
N ASP A 78 -14.72 -4.15 7.33
CA ASP A 78 -13.72 -5.18 7.58
C ASP A 78 -12.74 -5.37 6.41
N THR A 79 -12.89 -4.66 5.29
CA THR A 79 -12.09 -4.89 4.07
C THR A 79 -11.45 -3.61 3.54
N LEU A 80 -10.14 -3.67 3.38
CA LEU A 80 -9.32 -2.65 2.72
C LEU A 80 -8.71 -3.19 1.43
N ILE A 81 -8.89 -2.47 0.33
CA ILE A 81 -8.17 -2.72 -0.93
C ILE A 81 -7.01 -1.74 -1.02
N VAL A 82 -5.78 -2.24 -1.02
CA VAL A 82 -4.55 -1.47 -1.22
C VAL A 82 -4.37 -1.19 -2.70
N THR A 83 -4.64 0.05 -3.09
CA THR A 83 -4.70 0.48 -4.50
C THR A 83 -3.35 0.95 -5.02
N THR A 84 -2.55 1.63 -4.20
CA THR A 84 -1.22 2.09 -4.60
C THR A 84 -0.32 2.39 -3.41
N ILE A 85 0.99 2.50 -3.67
CA ILE A 85 2.02 2.82 -2.67
C ILE A 85 2.86 3.99 -3.21
N MET A 86 3.06 5.01 -2.38
CA MET A 86 3.82 6.21 -2.71
C MET A 86 4.99 6.42 -1.74
N ASN A 87 5.99 7.18 -2.16
CA ASN A 87 7.06 7.61 -1.25
C ASN A 87 6.55 8.85 -0.51
N THR A 88 6.47 8.78 0.82
CA THR A 88 5.93 9.90 1.61
C THR A 88 6.77 11.16 1.46
N LYS A 89 8.09 11.03 1.27
CA LYS A 89 8.99 12.18 1.06
C LYS A 89 8.69 12.92 -0.24
N GLY A 90 8.21 12.21 -1.27
CA GLY A 90 7.87 12.76 -2.58
C GLY A 90 6.44 13.28 -2.69
N MET A 91 5.69 13.33 -1.59
CA MET A 91 4.34 13.90 -1.58
C MET A 91 4.38 15.43 -1.58
N THR A 92 3.30 16.05 -2.06
CA THR A 92 3.18 17.51 -2.10
C THR A 92 3.13 18.13 -0.71
N GLU A 93 3.44 19.42 -0.61
CA GLU A 93 3.39 20.15 0.67
C GLU A 93 1.97 20.20 1.24
N GLU A 94 0.95 20.32 0.38
CA GLU A 94 -0.46 20.30 0.82
C GLU A 94 -0.79 18.97 1.50
N TYR A 95 -0.28 17.85 0.97
CA TYR A 95 -0.49 16.54 1.58
C TYR A 95 0.26 16.40 2.90
N LYS A 96 1.51 16.88 2.97
CA LYS A 96 2.30 16.87 4.22
C LYS A 96 1.62 17.71 5.31
N MET A 97 1.09 18.88 4.95
CA MET A 97 0.29 19.71 5.85
C MET A 97 -0.99 19.00 6.27
N ALA A 98 -1.70 18.36 5.34
CA ALA A 98 -2.91 17.61 5.66
C ALA A 98 -2.66 16.47 6.65
N ILE A 99 -1.55 15.72 6.51
CA ILE A 99 -1.15 14.74 7.52
C ILE A 99 -0.90 15.44 8.85
N LYS A 100 -0.12 16.52 8.87
CA LYS A 100 0.25 17.19 10.12
C LYS A 100 -0.96 17.69 10.91
N LEU A 101 -1.96 18.23 10.21
CA LEU A 101 -3.12 18.90 10.80
C LEU A 101 -4.30 17.96 11.07
N TYR A 102 -4.52 16.97 10.20
CA TYR A 102 -5.79 16.21 10.18
C TYR A 102 -5.62 14.69 10.30
N SER A 103 -4.39 14.17 10.28
CA SER A 103 -4.23 12.72 10.47
C SER A 103 -4.43 12.32 11.93
N ILE A 104 -4.92 11.09 12.08
CA ILE A 104 -5.01 10.40 13.36
C ILE A 104 -4.02 9.24 13.39
N GLU A 105 -3.77 8.68 14.58
CA GLU A 105 -3.14 7.37 14.68
C GLU A 105 -3.99 6.31 13.95
N SER A 106 -3.35 5.28 13.40
CA SER A 106 -4.09 4.24 12.68
C SER A 106 -5.18 3.62 13.55
N PRO A 107 -6.44 3.57 13.09
CA PRO A 107 -7.52 2.89 13.82
C PRO A 107 -7.31 1.37 13.87
N TYR A 108 -6.32 0.84 13.14
CA TYR A 108 -6.03 -0.59 13.03
C TYR A 108 -4.84 -1.05 13.86
N ARG A 109 -4.32 -0.21 14.77
CA ARG A 109 -3.12 -0.52 15.59
C ARG A 109 -3.22 -1.85 16.33
N GLY A 110 -4.36 -2.13 16.96
CA GLY A 110 -4.63 -3.36 17.74
C GLY A 110 -5.34 -4.47 16.97
N VAL A 111 -5.54 -4.32 15.66
CA VAL A 111 -6.39 -5.24 14.87
C VAL A 111 -5.58 -6.40 14.29
N THR A 112 -6.23 -7.55 14.11
CA THR A 112 -5.64 -8.69 13.38
C THR A 112 -5.83 -8.50 11.89
N PHE A 113 -4.76 -8.60 11.09
CA PHE A 113 -4.84 -8.46 9.64
C PHE A 113 -4.86 -9.83 8.96
N ILE A 114 -5.74 -9.99 7.97
CA ILE A 114 -5.82 -11.17 7.10
C ILE A 114 -5.54 -10.70 5.68
N VAL A 115 -4.35 -11.00 5.17
CA VAL A 115 -4.01 -10.69 3.78
C VAL A 115 -4.65 -11.76 2.89
N SER A 116 -5.49 -11.31 1.95
CA SER A 116 -6.32 -12.22 1.14
C SER A 116 -5.56 -12.83 -0.03
N ASN A 117 -4.57 -12.10 -0.54
CA ASN A 117 -3.74 -12.57 -1.64
C ASN A 117 -2.83 -13.70 -1.14
N PRO A 118 -2.82 -14.87 -1.81
CA PRO A 118 -1.84 -15.89 -1.52
C PRO A 118 -0.42 -15.34 -1.70
N ALA A 119 0.51 -15.70 -0.81
CA ALA A 119 1.90 -15.23 -0.90
C ALA A 119 2.51 -15.53 -2.29
N LYS A 120 2.22 -16.71 -2.86
CA LYS A 120 2.66 -17.10 -4.22
C LYS A 120 2.13 -16.18 -5.32
N GLU A 121 0.94 -15.62 -5.17
CA GLU A 121 0.38 -14.67 -6.13
C GLU A 121 1.19 -13.36 -6.12
N ILE A 122 1.47 -12.84 -4.92
CA ILE A 122 2.29 -11.63 -4.74
C ILE A 122 3.68 -11.87 -5.34
N GLU A 123 4.30 -13.02 -5.05
CA GLU A 123 5.61 -13.39 -5.62
C GLU A 123 5.63 -13.49 -7.13
N ARG A 124 4.54 -13.99 -7.74
CA ARG A 124 4.42 -14.03 -9.19
C ARG A 124 4.44 -12.61 -9.75
N TRP A 125 3.67 -11.67 -9.19
CA TRP A 125 3.69 -10.27 -9.62
C TRP A 125 5.07 -9.63 -9.48
N MET A 126 5.80 -9.98 -8.40
CA MET A 126 7.17 -9.52 -8.19
C MET A 126 8.12 -10.00 -9.29
N ARG A 127 8.05 -11.29 -9.65
CA ARG A 127 8.88 -11.87 -10.73
C ARG A 127 8.57 -11.24 -12.07
N GLU A 128 7.29 -11.07 -12.40
CA GLU A 128 6.85 -10.43 -13.63
C GLU A 128 7.26 -8.95 -13.71
N TRP A 129 7.28 -8.23 -12.57
CA TRP A 129 7.80 -6.87 -12.54
C TRP A 129 9.32 -6.85 -12.78
N ALA A 130 10.08 -7.69 -12.08
CA ALA A 130 11.54 -7.74 -12.21
C ALA A 130 11.98 -8.10 -13.63
N GLN A 131 11.30 -9.05 -14.28
CA GLN A 131 11.57 -9.41 -15.66
C GLN A 131 11.38 -8.20 -16.61
N ARG A 132 10.24 -7.51 -16.50
CA ARG A 132 9.96 -6.32 -17.32
C ARG A 132 10.92 -5.17 -17.04
N ASP A 133 11.38 -5.01 -15.80
CA ASP A 133 12.36 -3.98 -15.44
C ASP A 133 13.73 -4.27 -16.07
N MET A 134 14.21 -5.53 -16.00
CA MET A 134 15.44 -5.96 -16.68
C MET A 134 15.36 -5.76 -18.20
N GLU A 135 14.24 -6.12 -18.82
CA GLU A 135 14.02 -5.92 -20.26
C GLU A 135 14.08 -4.43 -20.64
N LYS A 136 13.50 -3.53 -19.82
CA LYS A 136 13.57 -2.08 -20.04
C LYS A 136 14.99 -1.53 -19.94
N GLN A 137 15.76 -1.97 -18.94
CA GLN A 137 17.15 -1.51 -18.77
C GLN A 137 18.02 -1.97 -19.95
N ALA A 138 17.87 -3.22 -20.40
CA ALA A 138 18.61 -3.74 -21.55
C ALA A 138 18.32 -3.01 -22.87
N VAL A 139 17.13 -2.40 -23.02
CA VAL A 139 16.79 -1.56 -24.18
C VAL A 139 17.39 -0.17 -24.07
N LEU A 140 17.48 0.41 -22.86
CA LEU A 140 18.07 1.74 -22.63
C LEU A 140 19.60 1.76 -22.80
N GLU A 141 20.25 0.61 -22.68
CA GLU A 141 21.70 0.43 -22.87
C GLU A 141 22.11 0.18 -24.34
N ARG A 142 21.15 0.16 -25.28
CA ARG A 142 21.39 0.02 -26.73
C ARG A 142 21.20 1.34 -27.47
#